data_AF-A0A4Q5QMZ8-F1
#
_entry.id   AF-A0A4Q5QMZ8-F1
#
_cell.length_a   1.000
_cell.length_b   1.000
_cell.length_c   1.000
_cell.angle_alpha   90.00
_cell.angle_beta   90.00
_cell.angle_gamma   90.00
#
_symmetry.space_group_name_H-M   'P 1'
#
loop_
_entity.id
_entity.type
_entity.pdbx_description
1 polymer ?
#
loop_
_entity_poly.entity_id
_entity_poly.type
_entity_poly.pdbx_seq_one_letter_code
_entity_poly.pdbx_strand_id
1 'polypeptide(L)'
;MARILSSRAARPDERLGEAVTAYVEGAPLPATAEKKLFGLLAERLDKYEVPKAILYVPAFRSTASGKLDRAATVRSAGEPK
;
A
#
# COMPACT_ATOMS: atom_id res chain seq x y z
N MET A 1 -1.46 -10.29 12.97
CA MET A 1 -1.22 -8.84 13.07
C MET A 1 -1.00 -8.32 11.65
N ALA A 2 -1.89 -7.48 11.11
CA ALA A 2 -1.71 -6.91 9.77
C ALA A 2 -0.76 -5.71 9.86
N ARG A 3 0.34 -5.76 9.11
CA ARG A 3 1.36 -4.71 9.10
C ARG A 3 1.08 -3.81 7.89
N ILE A 4 0.48 -2.64 8.13
CA ILE A 4 0.16 -1.66 7.08
C ILE A 4 1.37 -0.75 6.90
N LEU A 5 1.90 -0.68 5.68
CA LEU A 5 2.99 0.23 5.35
C LEU A 5 2.45 1.37 4.47
N SER A 6 2.45 2.60 5.00
CA SER A 6 2.38 3.79 4.16
C SER A 6 3.80 4.11 3.68
N SER A 7 4.09 3.81 2.41
CA SER A 7 5.32 4.26 1.76
C SER A 7 4.95 5.22 0.64
N ARG A 8 5.52 6.44 0.67
CA ARG A 8 5.75 7.24 -0.55
C ARG A 8 6.74 6.46 -1.43
N ALA A 9 6.23 5.47 -2.14
CA ALA A 9 6.90 4.90 -3.29
C ALA A 9 6.27 5.58 -4.50
N ALA A 10 6.90 6.68 -4.91
CA ALA A 10 6.63 7.38 -6.15
C ALA A 10 6.66 6.40 -7.33
N ARG A 11 5.52 5.82 -7.71
CA ARG A 11 5.37 5.28 -9.06
C ARG A 11 4.87 6.44 -9.93
N PRO A 12 5.52 6.71 -11.07
CA PRO A 12 5.06 7.74 -12.00
C PRO A 12 3.63 7.42 -12.43
N ASP A 13 2.69 8.28 -12.07
CA ASP A 13 1.33 8.27 -12.59
C ASP A 13 1.26 9.46 -13.56
N GLU A 14 1.21 9.18 -14.87
CA GLU A 14 1.29 10.20 -15.95
C GLU A 14 0.15 11.22 -15.93
N ARG A 15 -0.80 11.13 -14.99
CA ARG A 15 -1.88 12.11 -14.81
C ARG A 15 -1.87 12.83 -13.46
N LEU A 16 -1.13 12.35 -12.46
CA LEU A 16 -1.14 12.89 -11.09
C LEU A 16 0.23 13.13 -10.44
N GLY A 17 1.34 12.81 -11.11
CA GLY A 17 2.70 12.95 -10.57
C GLY A 17 3.09 11.77 -9.68
N GLU A 18 2.50 11.66 -8.49
CA GLU A 18 2.63 10.52 -7.55
C GLU A 18 1.31 10.26 -6.81
N ALA A 19 0.80 9.01 -6.84
CA ALA A 19 -0.37 8.61 -6.06
C ALA A 19 0.04 7.76 -4.83
N VAL A 20 -0.48 8.11 -3.65
CA VAL A 20 -0.23 7.33 -2.42
C VAL A 20 -0.86 5.94 -2.57
N THR A 21 -0.02 4.91 -2.56
CA THR A 21 -0.43 3.50 -2.62
C THR A 21 -0.05 2.83 -1.32
N ALA A 22 -1.01 2.17 -0.66
CA ALA A 22 -0.74 1.38 0.53
C ALA A 22 -0.43 -0.06 0.15
N TYR A 23 0.62 -0.62 0.74
CA TYR A 23 0.97 -2.03 0.58
C TYR A 23 0.58 -2.80 1.84
N VAL A 24 -0.16 -3.88 1.65
CA VAL A 24 -0.68 -4.72 2.74
C VAL A 24 -0.16 -6.14 2.55
N GLU A 25 0.45 -6.67 3.60
CA GLU A 25 0.89 -8.07 3.63
C GLU A 25 -0.29 -9.01 3.90
N GLY A 26 -0.38 -10.09 3.11
CA GLY A 26 -1.36 -11.15 3.25
C GLY A 26 -2.37 -11.22 2.10
N ALA A 27 -3.44 -11.99 2.33
CA ALA A 27 -4.51 -12.16 1.35
C ALA A 27 -5.35 -10.86 1.19
N PRO A 28 -5.89 -10.59 -0.01
CA PRO A 28 -6.80 -9.47 -0.23
C PRO A 28 -7.98 -9.46 0.73
N LEU A 29 -8.34 -8.28 1.22
CA LEU A 29 -9.55 -8.13 2.01
C LEU A 29 -10.78 -8.25 1.11
N PRO A 30 -11.92 -8.70 1.66
CA PRO A 30 -13.20 -8.54 0.99
C PRO A 30 -13.49 -7.06 0.72
N ALA A 31 -14.13 -6.74 -0.41
CA ALA A 31 -14.39 -5.36 -0.82
C ALA A 31 -15.11 -4.51 0.24
N THR A 32 -15.98 -5.12 1.06
CA THR A 32 -16.66 -4.44 2.17
C THR A 32 -15.71 -4.05 3.31
N ALA A 33 -14.74 -4.92 3.63
CA ALA A 33 -13.71 -4.64 4.63
C ALA A 33 -12.70 -3.60 4.11
N GLU A 34 -12.36 -3.67 2.83
CA GLU A 34 -11.47 -2.68 2.20
C GLU A 34 -12.09 -1.28 2.18
N LYS A 35 -13.38 -1.15 1.85
CA LYS A 35 -14.11 0.13 1.96
C LYS A 35 -14.10 0.69 3.38
N LYS A 36 -14.30 -0.17 4.39
CA LYS A 36 -14.22 0.24 5.80
C LYS A 36 -12.82 0.72 6.16
N LEU A 37 -11.77 0.06 5.66
CA LEU A 37 -10.39 0.47 5.87
C LEU A 37 -10.14 1.87 5.28
N PHE A 38 -10.60 2.15 4.05
CA PHE A 38 -10.50 3.49 3.47
C PHE A 38 -11.25 4.56 4.30
N GLY A 39 -12.44 4.24 4.82
CA GLY A 39 -13.17 5.14 5.72
C GLY A 39 -12.38 5.48 6.98
N LEU A 40 -11.82 4.46 7.64
CA LEU A 40 -10.98 4.64 8.84
C LEU A 40 -9.70 5.45 8.55
N LEU A 41 -9.11 5.29 7.37
CA LEU A 41 -7.95 6.07 6.96
C LEU A 41 -8.32 7.53 6.70
N ALA A 42 -9.46 7.78 6.05
CA ALA A 42 -9.95 9.13 5.77
C ALA A 42 -10.32 9.92 7.04
N GLU A 43 -10.67 9.23 8.13
CA GLU A 43 -10.89 9.87 9.44
C GLU A 43 -9.60 10.29 10.15
N ARG A 44 -8.46 9.70 9.79
CA ARG A 44 -7.18 9.85 10.52
C ARG A 44 -6.09 10.55 9.73
N LEU A 45 -6.23 10.61 8.41
CA LEU A 45 -5.24 11.13 7.49
C LEU A 45 -5.81 12.35 6.76
N ASP A 46 -4.94 13.28 6.40
CA ASP A 46 -5.33 14.37 5.51
C ASP A 46 -5.71 13.83 4.14
N LYS A 47 -6.56 14.56 3.41
CA LYS A 47 -7.10 14.15 2.10
C LYS A 47 -6.02 13.71 1.09
N TYR A 48 -4.83 14.26 1.17
CA TYR A 48 -3.71 13.95 0.27
C TYR A 48 -2.85 12.77 0.74
N GLU A 49 -3.03 12.32 1.99
CA GLU A 49 -2.35 11.19 2.59
C GLU A 49 -3.19 9.91 2.52
N VAL A 50 -4.51 10.04 2.33
CA VAL A 50 -5.39 8.90 2.08
C VAL A 50 -4.92 8.17 0.81
N PRO A 51 -4.59 6.87 0.90
CA PRO A 51 -4.19 6.10 -0.26
C PRO A 51 -5.30 6.08 -1.31
N LYS A 52 -4.91 6.12 -2.59
CA LYS A 52 -5.85 5.97 -3.72
C LYS A 52 -5.97 4.52 -4.19
N ALA A 53 -5.02 3.67 -3.79
CA ALA A 53 -5.01 2.24 -4.10
C ALA A 53 -4.40 1.45 -2.94
N ILE A 54 -4.87 0.22 -2.78
CA ILE A 54 -4.27 -0.79 -1.90
C ILE A 54 -3.75 -1.93 -2.76
N LEU A 55 -2.49 -2.30 -2.54
CA LEU A 55 -1.86 -3.45 -3.16
C LEU A 55 -1.55 -4.51 -2.11
N TYR A 56 -1.96 -5.74 -2.40
CA TYR A 56 -1.68 -6.87 -1.53
C TYR A 56 -0.44 -7.61 -2.01
N VAL A 57 0.45 -7.92 -1.07
CA VAL A 57 1.63 -8.75 -1.29
C VAL A 57 1.61 -9.93 -0.33
N PRO A 58 1.99 -11.15 -0.75
CA PRO A 58 1.94 -12.31 0.12
C PRO A 58 2.88 -12.19 1.33
N ALA A 59 4.03 -11.53 1.14
CA ALA A 59 5.00 -11.21 2.18
C ALA A 59 5.79 -9.96 1.78
N PHE A 60 6.12 -9.12 2.74
CA PHE A 60 7.10 -8.06 2.56
C PHE A 60 8.50 -8.65 2.37
N ARG A 61 9.25 -8.05 1.44
CA ARG A 61 10.64 -8.42 1.20
C ARG A 61 11.53 -7.71 2.21
N SER A 62 12.60 -8.37 2.62
CA SER A 62 13.60 -7.80 3.52
C SER A 62 15.00 -7.90 2.91
N THR A 63 15.85 -6.92 3.22
CA THR A 63 17.28 -6.94 2.91
C THR A 63 18.00 -7.96 3.79
N ALA A 64 19.27 -8.27 3.47
CA ALA A 64 20.10 -9.17 4.30
C ALA A 64 20.22 -8.73 5.78
N SER A 65 20.03 -7.44 6.06
CA SER A 65 19.99 -6.87 7.41
C SER A 65 18.66 -7.08 8.16
N GLY A 66 17.67 -7.69 7.53
CA GLY A 66 16.31 -7.86 8.07
C GLY A 66 15.42 -6.60 7.96
N LYS A 67 15.93 -5.49 7.42
CA LYS A 67 15.13 -4.28 7.15
C LYS A 67 14.22 -4.50 5.95
N LEU A 68 13.05 -3.87 5.96
CA LEU A 68 12.11 -3.86 4.84
C LEU A 68 12.76 -3.33 3.56
N ASP A 69 12.74 -4.17 2.52
CA ASP A 69 13.11 -3.80 1.16
C ASP A 69 11.87 -3.33 0.41
N ARG A 70 11.65 -2.02 0.41
CA ARG A 70 10.50 -1.39 -0.24
C ARG A 70 10.51 -1.63 -1.75
N ALA A 71 11.67 -1.55 -2.40
CA ALA A 71 11.77 -1.68 -3.85
C ALA A 71 11.49 -3.11 -4.31
N ALA A 72 12.02 -4.12 -3.60
CA ALA A 72 11.71 -5.52 -3.87
C ALA A 72 10.24 -5.84 -3.58
N THR A 73 9.67 -5.27 -2.51
CA THR A 73 8.26 -5.44 -2.16
C THR A 73 7.35 -4.88 -3.25
N VAL A 74 7.59 -3.64 -3.69
CA VAL A 74 6.81 -2.99 -4.75
C VAL A 74 6.90 -3.76 -6.06
N ARG A 75 8.09 -4.26 -6.44
CA ARG A 75 8.25 -5.09 -7.65
C ARG A 75 7.49 -6.42 -7.60
N SER A 76 7.27 -6.96 -6.40
CA SER A 76 6.48 -8.17 -6.23
C SER A 76 4.98 -7.93 -6.12
N ALA A 77 4.56 -6.66 -6.00
CA ALA A 77 3.15 -6.31 -5.96
C ALA A 77 2.57 -6.31 -7.38
N GLY A 78 1.34 -6.82 -7.51
CA GLY A 78 0.59 -6.80 -8.77
C GLY A 78 0.18 -5.38 -9.20
N GLU A 79 -0.57 -5.30 -10.29
CA GLU A 79 -1.13 -4.03 -10.75
C GLU A 79 -2.27 -3.56 -9.83
N PRO A 80 -2.38 -2.24 -9.59
CA PRO A 80 -3.50 -1.69 -8.84
C PRO A 80 -4.80 -1.93 -9.60
N LYS A 81 -5.84 -2.34 -8.86
CA LYS A 81 -7.18 -2.56 -9.38
C LYS A 81 -8.05 -1.33 -9.17
#